data_AF-A0A9W7FBB5-F1
#
_entry.id   AF-A0A9W7FBB5-F1
#
_cell.length_a   1.000
_cell.length_b   1.000
_cell.length_c   1.000
_cell.angle_alpha   90.00
_cell.angle_beta   90.00
_cell.angle_gamma   90.00
#
_symmetry.space_group_name_H-M   'P 1'
#
loop_
_entity.id
_entity.type
_entity.pdbx_description
1 polymer ?
#
loop_
_entity_poly.entity_id
_entity_poly.type
_entity_poly.pdbx_seq_one_letter_code
_entity_poly.pdbx_strand_id
1 'polypeptide(L)'
;MGVSRDEWDRSSVSSQLPPPYLLMLKYLPQYLLGSLVTEGAWVKIMGGSSHDVLEDQERSIVHGFLLKFLTRPYLNFAAMGSVAGVVEGLGKIEDINSVPLLRLECMGSANGLANAESMARLGDLIMRGELFDVKGGAMEVGERVVDEGLGMEIAYTACGYGDDRFKSRGMKGWKGWAGMAGSVLQWNEGMEVAFGYNTVLPYMRVGKPRGIRLMKVVEEVVRGV
;
A
#
# COMPACT_ATOMS: atom_id res chain seq x y z
N MET A 1 16.35 2.44 8.42
CA MET A 1 15.11 3.20 8.71
C MET A 1 15.12 4.42 7.83
N GLY A 2 14.08 4.68 7.03
CA GLY A 2 14.02 5.83 6.11
C GLY A 2 13.55 7.13 6.78
N VAL A 3 13.72 7.21 8.09
CA VAL A 3 13.49 8.38 8.93
C VAL A 3 14.82 8.57 9.66
N SER A 4 15.45 9.73 9.55
CA SER A 4 16.71 9.97 10.25
C SER A 4 16.47 9.94 11.78
N ARG A 5 17.51 9.66 12.58
CA ARG A 5 17.41 9.75 14.05
C ARG A 5 16.88 11.13 14.48
N ASP A 6 17.32 12.16 13.78
CA ASP A 6 16.90 13.54 14.00
C ASP A 6 15.43 13.79 13.65
N GLU A 7 14.86 13.08 12.67
CA GLU A 7 13.42 13.15 12.35
C GLU A 7 12.57 12.40 13.38
N TRP A 8 13.09 11.33 13.97
CA TRP A 8 12.41 10.58 15.02
C TRP A 8 12.32 11.37 16.33
N ASP A 9 13.40 12.09 16.68
CA ASP A 9 13.49 12.89 17.92
C ASP A 9 12.68 14.20 17.87
N ARG A 10 12.28 14.65 16.66
CA ARG A 10 11.51 15.90 16.47
C ARG A 10 10.02 15.80 16.72
N SER A 11 9.46 14.60 16.73
CA SER A 11 8.05 14.41 17.05
C SER A 11 7.93 13.92 18.49
N SER A 12 7.66 14.87 19.40
CA SER A 12 7.50 14.61 20.85
C SER A 12 6.42 13.56 21.16
N VAL A 13 5.50 13.33 20.23
CA VAL A 13 4.42 12.34 20.31
C VAL A 13 4.87 10.97 19.79
N SER A 14 5.77 10.91 18.79
CA SER A 14 6.27 9.64 18.23
C SER A 14 7.32 8.94 19.08
N SER A 15 8.00 9.64 19.96
CA SER A 15 8.92 9.03 20.91
C SER A 15 8.21 8.44 22.13
N GLN A 16 6.94 8.78 22.37
CA GLN A 16 6.21 8.44 23.60
C GLN A 16 5.17 7.32 23.44
N LEU A 17 4.87 6.91 22.20
CA LEU A 17 3.80 5.96 21.90
C LEU A 17 4.33 4.79 21.06
N PRO A 18 3.91 3.55 21.32
CA PRO A 18 4.29 2.43 20.46
C PRO A 18 3.79 2.63 19.01
N PRO A 19 4.49 2.09 17.99
CA PRO A 19 4.15 2.27 16.58
C PRO A 19 2.67 2.06 16.18
N PRO A 20 1.93 1.06 16.69
CA PRO A 20 0.52 0.91 16.34
C PRO A 20 -0.37 2.07 16.84
N TYR A 21 -0.07 2.63 18.01
CA TYR A 21 -0.79 3.78 18.54
C TYR A 21 -0.43 5.07 17.81
N LEU A 22 0.81 5.18 17.33
CA LEU A 22 1.23 6.27 16.45
C LEU A 22 0.54 6.24 15.11
N LEU A 23 0.41 5.07 14.50
CA LEU A 23 -0.35 4.88 13.27
C LEU A 23 -1.81 5.31 13.49
N MET A 24 -2.44 4.84 14.56
CA MET A 24 -3.80 5.29 14.88
C MET A 24 -3.88 6.79 15.14
N LEU A 25 -3.09 7.34 16.06
CA LEU A 25 -3.18 8.75 16.45
C LEU A 25 -2.69 9.72 15.36
N LYS A 26 -1.85 9.28 14.42
CA LYS A 26 -1.42 10.11 13.27
C LYS A 26 -2.49 10.23 12.20
N TYR A 27 -3.26 9.17 11.97
CA TYR A 27 -4.24 9.14 10.88
C TYR A 27 -5.70 9.32 11.35
N LEU A 28 -6.04 8.88 12.57
CA LEU A 28 -7.39 9.02 13.17
C LEU A 28 -7.89 10.46 13.20
N PRO A 29 -7.09 11.46 13.62
CA PRO A 29 -7.51 12.86 13.55
C PRO A 29 -7.72 13.33 12.10
N GLN A 30 -6.89 12.88 11.15
CA GLN A 30 -7.07 13.21 9.73
C GLN A 30 -8.34 12.59 9.14
N TYR A 31 -8.77 11.43 9.65
CA TYR A 31 -10.03 10.79 9.26
C TYR A 31 -11.26 11.50 9.85
N LEU A 32 -11.18 12.03 11.07
CA LEU A 32 -12.31 12.63 11.79
C LEU A 32 -12.47 14.13 11.56
N LEU A 33 -11.36 14.87 11.43
CA LEU A 33 -11.36 16.32 11.28
C LEU A 33 -11.37 16.78 9.81
N GLY A 34 -11.23 15.84 8.86
CA GLY A 34 -11.55 16.03 7.45
C GLY A 34 -10.93 17.28 6.80
N SER A 35 -11.78 18.09 6.14
CA SER A 35 -11.42 19.33 5.43
C SER A 35 -11.33 20.57 6.33
N LEU A 36 -11.62 20.44 7.63
CA LEU A 36 -11.62 21.58 8.57
C LEU A 36 -10.20 22.06 8.91
N VAL A 37 -9.19 21.23 8.64
CA VAL A 37 -7.80 21.52 8.92
C VAL A 37 -7.02 21.46 7.61
N THR A 38 -6.43 22.60 7.22
CA THR A 38 -5.66 22.72 5.98
C THR A 38 -4.40 21.84 6.03
N GLU A 39 -3.89 21.43 4.86
CA GLU A 39 -2.68 20.62 4.72
C GLU A 39 -1.50 21.19 5.53
N GLY A 40 -1.31 22.52 5.47
CA GLY A 40 -0.27 23.21 6.23
C GLY A 40 -0.46 23.20 7.75
N ALA A 41 -1.69 23.10 8.24
CA ALA A 41 -1.97 22.96 9.68
C ALA A 41 -1.67 21.53 10.16
N TRP A 42 -1.96 20.51 9.36
CA TRP A 42 -1.63 19.12 9.69
C TRP A 42 -0.13 18.86 9.78
N VAL A 43 0.63 19.36 8.80
CA VAL A 43 2.09 19.29 8.78
C VAL A 43 2.69 19.90 10.05
N LYS A 44 2.14 21.04 10.50
CA LYS A 44 2.56 21.73 11.73
C LYS A 44 2.17 20.98 13.01
N ILE A 45 0.95 20.42 13.08
CA ILE A 45 0.44 19.75 14.29
C ILE A 45 1.15 18.41 14.53
N MET A 46 1.39 17.64 13.47
CA MET A 46 1.90 16.26 13.59
C MET A 46 3.42 16.16 13.40
N GLY A 47 4.11 17.28 13.15
CA GLY A 47 5.56 17.29 12.89
C GLY A 47 5.98 16.47 11.66
N GLY A 48 5.06 16.26 10.71
CA GLY A 48 5.27 15.48 9.50
C GLY A 48 5.65 16.34 8.30
N SER A 49 5.60 15.76 7.10
CA SER A 49 5.72 16.49 5.84
C SER A 49 4.41 16.40 5.05
N SER A 50 4.19 17.25 4.04
CA SER A 50 2.97 17.29 3.24
C SER A 50 2.54 15.92 2.70
N HIS A 51 3.50 15.03 2.45
CA HIS A 51 3.24 13.65 2.01
C HIS A 51 2.53 12.76 3.05
N ASP A 52 2.52 13.15 4.33
CA ASP A 52 1.82 12.45 5.41
C ASP A 52 0.34 12.82 5.51
N VAL A 53 -0.10 13.86 4.81
CA VAL A 53 -1.50 14.27 4.76
C VAL A 53 -2.25 13.36 3.79
N LEU A 54 -3.40 12.85 4.23
CA LEU A 54 -4.27 12.00 3.41
C LEU A 54 -4.86 12.78 2.22
N GLU A 55 -4.82 12.18 1.04
CA GLU A 55 -5.51 12.71 -0.13
C GLU A 55 -7.03 12.66 0.09
N ASP A 56 -7.80 13.54 -0.56
CA ASP A 56 -9.28 13.59 -0.39
C ASP A 56 -9.94 12.24 -0.71
N GLN A 57 -9.42 11.54 -1.72
CA GLN A 57 -9.87 10.20 -2.07
C GLN A 57 -9.63 9.19 -0.93
N GLU A 58 -8.45 9.24 -0.31
CA GLU A 58 -8.09 8.36 0.81
C GLU A 58 -8.96 8.66 2.03
N ARG A 59 -9.27 9.94 2.28
CA ARG A 59 -10.21 10.36 3.32
C ARG A 59 -11.61 9.82 3.05
N SER A 60 -12.09 9.89 1.82
CA SER A 60 -13.41 9.39 1.41
C SER A 60 -13.53 7.86 1.59
N ILE A 61 -12.50 7.10 1.17
CA ILE A 61 -12.47 5.64 1.32
C ILE A 61 -12.52 5.25 2.80
N VAL A 62 -11.70 5.91 3.64
CA VAL A 62 -11.67 5.57 5.07
C VAL A 62 -12.94 6.02 5.77
N HIS A 63 -13.50 7.18 5.43
CA HIS A 63 -14.78 7.62 5.96
C HIS A 63 -15.91 6.65 5.58
N GLY A 64 -15.95 6.20 4.31
CA GLY A 64 -16.89 5.18 3.85
C GLY A 64 -16.68 3.83 4.55
N PHE A 65 -15.43 3.43 4.79
CA PHE A 65 -15.09 2.23 5.55
C PHE A 65 -15.54 2.36 7.02
N LEU A 66 -15.26 3.47 7.69
CA LEU A 66 -15.68 3.74 9.07
C LEU A 66 -17.21 3.77 9.20
N LEU A 67 -17.91 4.42 8.27
CA LEU A 67 -19.37 4.38 8.21
C LEU A 67 -19.90 2.95 8.04
N LYS A 68 -19.33 2.17 7.11
CA LYS A 68 -19.69 0.76 6.92
C LYS A 68 -19.37 -0.07 8.17
N PHE A 69 -18.25 0.18 8.85
CA PHE A 69 -17.85 -0.48 10.09
C PHE A 69 -18.81 -0.18 11.25
N LEU A 70 -19.25 1.08 11.38
CA LEU A 70 -20.21 1.50 12.40
C LEU A 70 -21.63 1.02 12.11
N THR A 71 -22.00 0.86 10.84
CA THR A 71 -23.38 0.50 10.43
C THR A 71 -23.57 -0.99 10.13
N ARG A 72 -22.50 -1.79 9.98
CA ARG A 72 -22.56 -3.22 9.61
C ARG A 72 -21.64 -4.07 10.49
N PRO A 73 -22.08 -4.43 11.71
CA PRO A 73 -21.22 -5.04 12.72
C PRO A 73 -20.63 -6.41 12.37
N TYR A 74 -21.16 -7.13 11.38
CA TYR A 74 -20.62 -8.41 10.92
C TYR A 74 -19.32 -8.27 10.11
N LEU A 75 -19.07 -7.11 9.46
CA LEU A 75 -17.80 -6.82 8.80
C LEU A 75 -16.66 -6.59 9.83
N ASN A 76 -17.01 -6.35 11.09
CA ASN A 76 -16.05 -6.05 12.15
C ASN A 76 -15.21 -7.26 12.52
N PHE A 77 -15.71 -8.49 12.35
CA PHE A 77 -14.98 -9.68 12.80
C PHE A 77 -13.75 -9.98 11.94
N ALA A 78 -13.90 -9.95 10.61
CA ALA A 78 -12.79 -10.19 9.68
C ALA A 78 -11.77 -9.05 9.69
N ALA A 79 -12.24 -7.80 9.71
CA ALA A 79 -11.37 -6.63 9.75
C ALA A 79 -10.59 -6.52 11.08
N MET A 80 -11.23 -6.80 12.22
CA MET A 80 -10.53 -6.83 13.51
C MET A 80 -9.54 -7.98 13.59
N GLY A 81 -9.83 -9.15 13.02
CA GLY A 81 -8.87 -10.25 12.94
C GLY A 81 -7.60 -9.88 12.16
N SER A 82 -7.75 -9.23 10.99
CA SER A 82 -6.61 -8.79 10.19
C SER A 82 -5.82 -7.65 10.85
N VAL A 83 -6.49 -6.69 11.50
CA VAL A 83 -5.82 -5.59 12.21
C VAL A 83 -5.14 -6.07 13.49
N ALA A 84 -5.78 -6.96 14.27
CA ALA A 84 -5.19 -7.56 15.45
C ALA A 84 -3.94 -8.38 15.10
N GLY A 85 -3.96 -9.16 14.03
CA GLY A 85 -2.78 -9.89 13.55
C GLY A 85 -1.63 -8.96 13.12
N VAL A 86 -1.94 -7.80 12.52
CA VAL A 86 -0.93 -6.77 12.20
C VAL A 86 -0.39 -6.13 13.48
N VAL A 87 -1.23 -5.80 14.46
CA VAL A 87 -0.81 -5.16 15.72
C VAL A 87 0.01 -6.13 16.60
N GLU A 88 -0.38 -7.40 16.70
CA GLU A 88 0.40 -8.43 17.39
C GLU A 88 1.75 -8.67 16.70
N GLY A 89 1.76 -8.72 15.36
CA GLY A 89 3.00 -8.86 14.58
C GLY A 89 3.93 -7.64 14.65
N LEU A 90 3.41 -6.44 14.94
CA LEU A 90 4.20 -5.22 15.12
C LEU A 90 4.72 -5.04 16.56
N GLY A 91 4.13 -5.75 17.54
CA GLY A 91 4.43 -5.60 18.97
C GLY A 91 5.63 -6.41 19.45
N LYS A 92 6.12 -7.37 18.66
CA LYS A 92 7.24 -8.24 19.03
C LYS A 92 8.15 -8.49 17.83
N ILE A 93 9.46 -8.33 18.00
CA ILE A 93 10.47 -8.94 17.13
C ILE A 93 10.54 -10.43 17.51
N GLU A 94 9.44 -11.15 17.39
CA GLU A 94 9.43 -12.60 17.42
C GLU A 94 9.27 -13.05 15.96
N ASP A 95 9.98 -14.13 15.61
CA ASP A 95 10.04 -14.69 14.27
C ASP A 95 8.62 -14.80 13.70
N ILE A 96 8.31 -14.17 12.56
CA ILE A 96 7.00 -14.22 11.89
C ILE A 96 6.53 -15.68 11.69
N ASN A 97 7.48 -16.61 11.63
CA ASN A 97 7.28 -18.04 11.58
C ASN A 97 6.68 -18.68 12.85
N SER A 98 6.75 -17.99 13.99
CA SER A 98 6.29 -18.48 15.30
C SER A 98 4.82 -18.18 15.58
N VAL A 99 4.18 -17.32 14.78
CA VAL A 99 2.75 -16.99 14.91
C VAL A 99 1.92 -18.09 14.22
N PRO A 100 1.22 -18.96 14.96
CA PRO A 100 0.55 -20.13 14.39
C PRO A 100 -0.58 -19.76 13.42
N LEU A 101 -1.26 -18.62 13.64
CA LEU A 101 -2.40 -18.20 12.85
C LEU A 101 -2.02 -17.80 11.40
N LEU A 102 -0.89 -17.13 11.19
CA LEU A 102 -0.46 -16.67 9.86
C LEU A 102 0.03 -17.82 8.96
N ARG A 103 0.51 -18.91 9.57
CA ARG A 103 0.91 -20.15 8.87
C ARG A 103 -0.27 -21.07 8.54
N LEU A 104 -1.34 -21.05 9.35
CA LEU A 104 -2.46 -21.98 9.22
C LEU A 104 -3.55 -21.52 8.25
N GLU A 105 -3.73 -20.22 8.07
CA GLU A 105 -4.68 -19.70 7.08
C GLU A 105 -3.90 -19.27 5.83
N CYS A 106 -3.86 -20.14 4.82
CA CYS A 106 -3.40 -19.83 3.46
C CYS A 106 -4.30 -18.79 2.78
N MET A 107 -4.39 -17.58 3.34
CA MET A 107 -5.04 -16.44 2.73
C MET A 107 -4.14 -15.91 1.61
N GLY A 108 -4.17 -16.58 0.45
CA GLY A 108 -3.38 -16.21 -0.74
C GLY A 108 -3.59 -14.76 -1.21
N SER A 109 -4.57 -14.05 -0.66
CA SER A 109 -4.84 -12.63 -0.91
C SER A 109 -4.06 -11.64 -0.04
N ALA A 110 -3.54 -12.05 1.13
CA ALA A 110 -3.03 -11.09 2.13
C ALA A 110 -1.81 -11.54 2.96
N ASN A 111 -1.45 -12.82 2.98
CA ASN A 111 -0.38 -13.34 3.85
C ASN A 111 0.98 -13.57 3.14
N GLY A 112 1.13 -13.09 1.91
CA GLY A 112 2.36 -13.27 1.14
C GLY A 112 3.58 -12.59 1.78
N LEU A 113 4.66 -13.35 1.96
CA LEU A 113 5.95 -12.85 2.43
C LEU A 113 6.97 -12.81 1.28
N ALA A 114 7.45 -11.62 0.94
CA ALA A 114 8.44 -11.43 -0.11
C ALA A 114 9.34 -10.22 0.18
N ASN A 115 10.57 -10.23 -0.31
CA ASN A 115 11.42 -9.04 -0.36
C ASN A 115 11.24 -8.30 -1.70
N ALA A 116 11.79 -7.09 -1.80
CA ALA A 116 11.67 -6.25 -2.99
C ALA A 116 12.25 -6.90 -4.26
N GLU A 117 13.40 -7.57 -4.14
CA GLU A 117 14.08 -8.23 -5.26
C GLU A 117 13.28 -9.41 -5.81
N SER A 118 12.75 -10.26 -4.94
CA SER A 118 11.91 -11.40 -5.32
C SER A 118 10.62 -10.94 -6.00
N MET A 119 10.02 -9.84 -5.53
CA MET A 119 8.87 -9.23 -6.21
C MET A 119 9.25 -8.71 -7.60
N ALA A 120 10.35 -7.98 -7.74
CA ALA A 120 10.79 -7.48 -9.05
C ALA A 120 11.07 -8.65 -10.02
N ARG A 121 11.74 -9.71 -9.57
CA ARG A 121 12.00 -10.92 -10.36
C ARG A 121 10.71 -11.63 -10.76
N LEU A 122 9.71 -11.69 -9.87
CA LEU A 122 8.40 -12.23 -10.21
C LEU A 122 7.77 -11.42 -11.36
N GLY A 123 7.81 -10.09 -11.30
CA GLY A 123 7.31 -9.24 -12.40
C GLY A 123 8.03 -9.47 -13.73
N ASP A 124 9.35 -9.65 -13.71
CA ASP A 124 10.14 -9.97 -14.92
C ASP A 124 9.72 -11.31 -15.54
N LEU A 125 9.57 -12.35 -14.72
CA LEU A 125 9.09 -13.66 -15.17
C LEU A 125 7.67 -13.60 -15.74
N ILE A 126 6.79 -12.76 -15.16
CA ILE A 126 5.44 -12.51 -15.67
C ILE A 126 5.52 -11.87 -17.07
N MET A 127 6.32 -10.81 -17.23
CA MET A 127 6.49 -10.12 -18.52
C MET A 127 7.01 -11.05 -19.61
N ARG A 128 7.96 -11.94 -19.28
CA ARG A 128 8.52 -12.92 -20.22
C ARG A 128 7.56 -14.06 -20.55
N GLY A 129 6.46 -14.18 -19.80
CA GLY A 129 5.51 -15.28 -19.95
C GLY A 129 6.08 -16.64 -19.54
N GLU A 130 7.06 -16.67 -18.64
CA GLU A 130 7.71 -17.90 -18.18
C GLU A 130 6.94 -18.61 -17.05
N LEU A 131 5.95 -17.93 -16.44
CA LEU A 131 5.19 -18.44 -15.29
C LEU A 131 3.84 -19.05 -15.63
N PHE A 132 3.30 -18.79 -16.81
CA PHE A 132 1.94 -19.17 -17.18
C PHE A 132 1.94 -19.97 -18.48
N ASP A 133 1.35 -21.18 -18.44
CA ASP A 133 1.16 -22.02 -19.64
C ASP A 133 0.31 -21.31 -20.69
N VAL A 134 -0.64 -20.49 -20.24
CA VAL A 134 -1.42 -19.60 -21.09
C VAL A 134 -0.71 -18.25 -21.10
N LYS A 135 0.04 -17.98 -22.18
CA LYS A 135 0.54 -16.64 -22.48
C LYS A 135 -0.63 -15.66 -22.44
N GLY A 136 -0.63 -14.77 -21.45
CA GLY A 136 -1.49 -13.59 -21.49
C GLY A 136 -2.40 -13.37 -20.29
N GLY A 137 -2.64 -14.31 -19.38
CA GLY A 137 -3.61 -14.06 -18.28
C GLY A 137 -3.24 -12.85 -17.39
N ALA A 138 -1.96 -12.67 -17.10
CA ALA A 138 -1.45 -11.50 -16.37
C ALA A 138 -1.32 -10.24 -17.22
N MET A 139 -1.54 -10.33 -18.54
CA MET A 139 -1.30 -9.27 -19.53
C MET A 139 -2.59 -8.80 -20.22
N GLU A 140 -3.58 -9.68 -20.34
CA GLU A 140 -4.88 -9.45 -20.94
C GLU A 140 -5.69 -8.56 -20.01
N VAL A 141 -5.89 -7.31 -20.43
CA VAL A 141 -6.59 -6.29 -19.66
C VAL A 141 -8.08 -6.33 -20.03
N GLY A 142 -8.93 -6.45 -19.01
CA GLY A 142 -10.38 -6.38 -19.15
C GLY A 142 -10.90 -4.95 -19.27
N GLU A 143 -12.21 -4.80 -19.09
CA GLU A 143 -12.86 -3.48 -19.07
C GLU A 143 -12.44 -2.66 -17.85
N ARG A 144 -12.42 -1.33 -18.00
CA ARG A 144 -12.25 -0.41 -16.88
C ARG A 144 -13.54 -0.30 -16.09
N VAL A 145 -13.45 -0.54 -14.80
CA VAL A 145 -14.56 -0.44 -13.84
C VAL A 145 -14.19 0.49 -12.70
N VAL A 146 -15.20 1.06 -12.05
CA VAL A 146 -14.98 1.75 -10.77
C VAL A 146 -14.88 0.68 -9.68
N ASP A 147 -13.69 0.49 -9.14
CA ASP A 147 -13.48 -0.41 -8.01
C ASP A 147 -14.01 0.25 -6.73
N GLU A 148 -15.07 -0.33 -6.15
CA GLU A 148 -15.71 0.21 -4.96
C GLU A 148 -14.85 0.10 -3.69
N GLY A 149 -13.87 -0.80 -3.66
CA GLY A 149 -12.95 -0.98 -2.54
C GLY A 149 -11.83 0.05 -2.54
N LEU A 150 -11.29 0.35 -3.72
CA LEU A 150 -10.24 1.35 -3.93
C LEU A 150 -10.79 2.75 -4.23
N GLY A 151 -12.09 2.87 -4.51
CA GLY A 151 -12.75 4.11 -4.88
C GLY A 151 -12.14 4.76 -6.13
N MET A 152 -11.67 3.96 -7.10
CA MET A 152 -10.98 4.46 -8.30
C MET A 152 -11.30 3.64 -9.54
N GLU A 153 -11.18 4.27 -10.72
CA GLU A 153 -11.28 3.57 -11.99
C GLU A 153 -10.01 2.76 -12.24
N ILE A 154 -10.20 1.47 -12.52
CA ILE A 154 -9.11 0.51 -12.75
C ILE A 154 -9.61 -0.57 -13.72
N ALA A 155 -8.73 -1.06 -14.58
CA ALA A 155 -8.97 -2.30 -15.31
C ALA A 155 -8.18 -3.42 -14.63
N TYR A 156 -8.76 -4.62 -14.64
CA TYR A 156 -8.11 -5.80 -14.10
C TYR A 156 -7.64 -6.71 -15.22
N THR A 157 -6.49 -7.33 -15.03
CA THR A 157 -6.07 -8.44 -15.88
C THR A 157 -6.86 -9.70 -15.53
N ALA A 158 -6.83 -10.72 -16.39
CA ALA A 158 -7.50 -12.00 -16.09
C ALA A 158 -6.98 -12.67 -14.80
N CYS A 159 -5.75 -12.35 -14.38
CA CYS A 159 -5.17 -12.78 -13.10
C CYS A 159 -5.43 -11.81 -11.93
N GLY A 160 -6.24 -10.77 -12.11
CA GLY A 160 -6.60 -9.83 -11.05
C GLY A 160 -5.54 -8.76 -10.75
N TYR A 161 -4.53 -8.60 -11.60
CA TYR A 161 -3.59 -7.47 -11.47
C TYR A 161 -4.24 -6.19 -11.98
N GLY A 162 -3.94 -5.06 -11.35
CA GLY A 162 -4.43 -3.77 -11.77
C GLY A 162 -3.63 -3.22 -12.95
N ASP A 163 -4.29 -2.86 -14.03
CA ASP A 163 -3.74 -2.07 -15.13
C ASP A 163 -3.88 -0.58 -14.82
N ASP A 164 -2.76 0.15 -14.91
CA ASP A 164 -2.73 1.60 -14.79
C ASP A 164 -3.25 2.12 -13.44
N ARG A 165 -3.12 1.30 -12.38
CA ARG A 165 -3.56 1.62 -11.01
C ARG A 165 -3.05 2.98 -10.52
N PHE A 166 -1.86 3.39 -10.95
CA PHE A 166 -1.22 4.64 -10.56
C PHE A 166 -1.15 5.68 -11.68
N LYS A 167 -1.98 5.53 -12.73
CA LYS A 167 -2.06 6.44 -13.88
C LYS A 167 -2.26 7.90 -13.50
N SER A 168 -3.14 8.18 -12.53
CA SER A 168 -3.41 9.54 -12.03
C SER A 168 -2.20 10.21 -11.39
N ARG A 169 -1.17 9.43 -11.03
CA ARG A 169 0.08 9.91 -10.42
C ARG A 169 1.25 9.92 -11.39
N GLY A 170 0.98 9.73 -12.68
CA GLY A 170 1.97 9.78 -13.77
C GLY A 170 2.52 8.42 -14.20
N MET A 171 2.14 7.32 -13.53
CA MET A 171 2.66 5.99 -13.83
C MET A 171 1.78 5.27 -14.87
N LYS A 172 1.95 5.61 -16.15
CA LYS A 172 1.17 5.04 -17.26
C LYS A 172 1.83 3.77 -17.82
N GLY A 173 1.03 2.80 -18.22
CA GLY A 173 1.46 1.51 -18.81
C GLY A 173 1.92 0.47 -17.78
N TRP A 174 1.78 0.75 -16.49
CA TRP A 174 2.20 -0.17 -15.44
C TRP A 174 1.06 -1.11 -15.03
N LYS A 175 1.37 -2.41 -14.94
CA LYS A 175 0.48 -3.46 -14.46
C LYS A 175 1.00 -4.03 -13.16
N GLY A 176 0.11 -4.47 -12.27
CA GLY A 176 0.49 -5.18 -11.05
C GLY A 176 -0.38 -4.84 -9.85
N TRP A 177 0.14 -4.98 -8.64
CA TRP A 177 -0.62 -4.76 -7.42
C TRP A 177 0.18 -4.02 -6.35
N ALA A 178 -0.53 -3.57 -5.31
CA ALA A 178 0.08 -2.96 -4.15
C ALA A 178 -0.61 -3.42 -2.87
N GLY A 179 0.19 -3.87 -1.91
CA GLY A 179 -0.27 -4.39 -0.63
C GLY A 179 -0.65 -3.28 0.34
N MET A 180 -1.52 -3.60 1.29
CA MET A 180 -2.01 -2.65 2.29
C MET A 180 -0.88 -1.97 3.06
N ALA A 181 0.14 -2.74 3.48
CA ALA A 181 1.29 -2.25 4.23
C ALA A 181 2.22 -1.30 3.46
N GLY A 182 1.97 -1.05 2.18
CA GLY A 182 2.74 -0.08 1.38
C GLY A 182 3.68 -0.72 0.37
N SER A 183 3.70 -2.05 0.26
CA SER A 183 4.44 -2.76 -0.77
C SER A 183 3.84 -2.50 -2.16
N VAL A 184 4.68 -2.56 -3.18
CA VAL A 184 4.32 -2.37 -4.59
C VAL A 184 5.03 -3.45 -5.41
N LEU A 185 4.27 -4.13 -6.26
CA LEU A 185 4.76 -5.02 -7.31
C LEU A 185 4.13 -4.55 -8.61
N GLN A 186 4.91 -3.98 -9.52
CA GLN A 186 4.42 -3.60 -10.84
C GLN A 186 5.44 -3.85 -11.93
N TRP A 187 4.99 -3.98 -13.16
CA TRP A 187 5.84 -4.11 -14.34
C TRP A 187 5.28 -3.29 -15.50
N ASN A 188 6.14 -2.94 -16.45
CA ASN A 188 5.82 -2.16 -17.63
C ASN A 188 6.47 -2.82 -18.86
N GLU A 189 5.65 -3.41 -19.72
CA GLU A 189 6.10 -4.13 -20.91
C GLU A 189 6.79 -3.21 -21.91
N GLY A 190 6.26 -2.00 -22.11
CA GLY A 190 6.80 -1.05 -23.07
C GLY A 190 8.19 -0.53 -22.68
N MET A 191 8.55 -0.64 -21.41
CA MET A 191 9.87 -0.29 -20.89
C MET A 191 10.73 -1.51 -20.56
N GLU A 192 10.19 -2.73 -20.64
CA GLU A 192 10.84 -3.98 -20.21
C GLU A 192 11.37 -3.92 -18.76
N VAL A 193 10.57 -3.34 -17.85
CA VAL A 193 10.97 -3.14 -16.44
C VAL A 193 9.97 -3.77 -15.49
N ALA A 194 10.47 -4.51 -14.50
CA ALA A 194 9.73 -4.90 -13.31
C ALA A 194 10.25 -4.20 -12.06
N PHE A 195 9.34 -3.81 -11.18
CA PHE A 195 9.60 -3.07 -9.97
C PHE A 195 8.97 -3.76 -8.77
N GLY A 196 9.79 -3.96 -7.74
CA GLY A 196 9.37 -4.45 -6.44
C GLY A 196 9.79 -3.48 -5.34
N TYR A 197 8.88 -3.17 -4.44
CA TYR A 197 9.13 -2.38 -3.24
C TYR A 197 8.45 -3.04 -2.06
N ASN A 198 9.20 -3.36 -1.01
CA ASN A 198 8.65 -3.75 0.27
C ASN A 198 9.16 -2.81 1.36
N THR A 199 8.40 -2.71 2.45
CA THR A 199 8.75 -1.89 3.60
C THR A 199 8.58 -2.69 4.88
N VAL A 200 9.53 -2.52 5.81
CA VAL A 200 9.43 -3.11 7.16
C VAL A 200 8.45 -2.33 8.02
N LEU A 201 8.27 -1.04 7.75
CA LEU A 201 7.34 -0.17 8.48
C LEU A 201 6.09 0.07 7.62
N PRO A 202 4.92 -0.46 8.03
CA PRO A 202 3.69 -0.29 7.29
C PRO A 202 3.37 1.18 7.04
N TYR A 203 2.99 1.49 5.80
CA TYR A 203 2.53 2.82 5.40
C TYR A 203 1.29 2.67 4.53
N MET A 204 0.14 2.67 5.22
CA MET A 204 -1.16 2.31 4.67
C MET A 204 -1.77 3.47 3.87
N ARG A 205 -1.23 3.72 2.69
CA ARG A 205 -1.75 4.73 1.74
C ARG A 205 -2.22 4.05 0.46
N VAL A 206 -3.37 4.44 -0.07
CA VAL A 206 -3.88 3.86 -1.35
C VAL A 206 -2.95 4.26 -2.49
N GLY A 207 -2.46 5.51 -2.45
CA GLY A 207 -1.57 6.08 -3.47
C GLY A 207 -0.11 5.65 -3.37
N LYS A 208 0.31 4.88 -2.36
CA LYS A 208 1.68 4.32 -2.24
C LYS A 208 2.83 5.31 -2.60
N PRO A 209 2.88 6.52 -2.03
CA PRO A 209 3.74 7.59 -2.54
C PRO A 209 5.24 7.28 -2.46
N ARG A 210 5.69 6.46 -1.48
CA ARG A 210 7.09 6.00 -1.41
C ARG A 210 7.46 5.10 -2.58
N GLY A 211 6.59 4.13 -2.90
CA GLY A 211 6.79 3.24 -4.04
C GLY A 211 6.76 4.02 -5.37
N ILE A 212 5.75 4.88 -5.55
CA ILE A 212 5.63 5.70 -6.77
C ILE A 212 6.83 6.61 -6.99
N ARG A 213 7.36 7.25 -5.94
CA ARG A 213 8.57 8.10 -6.06
C ARG A 213 9.75 7.29 -6.61
N LEU A 214 9.98 6.09 -6.08
CA LEU A 214 11.05 5.22 -6.56
C LEU A 214 10.80 4.72 -7.98
N MET A 215 9.55 4.38 -8.32
CA MET A 215 9.20 4.01 -9.69
C MET A 215 9.46 5.14 -10.69
N LYS A 216 9.17 6.40 -10.34
CA LYS A 216 9.47 7.56 -11.20
C LYS A 216 10.96 7.69 -11.50
N VAL A 217 11.81 7.51 -10.47
CA VAL A 217 13.27 7.51 -10.66
C VAL A 217 13.69 6.36 -11.58
N VAL A 218 13.08 5.18 -11.46
CA VAL A 218 13.33 4.07 -12.40
C VAL A 218 12.92 4.44 -13.82
N GLU A 219 11.77 5.11 -14.03
CA GLU A 219 11.38 5.58 -15.36
C GLU A 219 12.36 6.61 -15.94
N GLU A 220 12.83 7.56 -15.14
CA GLU A 220 13.82 8.57 -15.53
C GLU A 220 15.11 7.88 -16.01
N VAL A 221 15.65 6.97 -15.19
CA VAL A 221 16.88 6.23 -15.52
C VAL A 221 16.74 5.40 -16.79
N VAL A 222 15.62 4.67 -16.95
CA VAL A 222 15.41 3.79 -18.11
C VAL A 222 15.16 4.59 -19.38
N ARG A 223 14.56 5.78 -19.29
CA ARG A 223 14.33 6.68 -20.43
C ARG A 223 15.54 7.56 -20.75
N GLY A 224 16.55 7.59 -19.89
CA GLY A 224 17.74 8.42 -20.05
C GLY A 224 17.48 9.92 -19.84
N VAL A 225 16.58 10.27 -18.91
CA VAL A 225 16.25 11.65 -18.50
C VAL A 225 16.96 12.01 -17.21
#